data_AF-A0A7C5G7S9-F1
#
_entry.id   AF-A0A7C5G7S9-F1
#
_cell.length_a   1.000
_cell.length_b   1.000
_cell.length_c   1.000
_cell.angle_alpha   90.00
_cell.angle_beta   90.00
_cell.angle_gamma   90.00
#
_symmetry.space_group_name_H-M   'P 1'
#
loop_
_entity.id
_entity.type
_entity.pdbx_description
1 polymer ?
#
loop_
_entity_poly.entity_id
_entity_poly.type
_entity_poly.pdbx_seq_one_letter_code
_entity_poly.pdbx_strand_id
1 'polypeptide(L)'
;MCLTVDSIKHLSEKWQMIFGKIASACYLQKKLPGRKEDSSGRLFLVIPVIVVLGVVLTLGGARGGRAEEVSVFEDPREPRIRNKIDEFVFAKLKELGIQPARPCSDAVFIRRIYLDLIGTLPTEDEVREFLADSSPDKRERVIESLFHRREFADFWTLRWGDVL
;
A
#
# COMPACT_ATOMS: atom_id res chain seq x y z
N MET A 1 -4.75 -16.29 10.53
CA MET A 1 -5.99 -16.91 11.03
C MET A 1 -7.19 -16.28 10.32
N CYS A 2 -7.67 -17.01 9.30
CA CYS A 2 -9.03 -17.12 8.77
C CYS A 2 -10.05 -16.00 8.98
N LEU A 3 -10.10 -15.01 8.08
CA LEU A 3 -11.33 -14.29 7.72
C LEU A 3 -11.18 -13.83 6.27
N THR A 4 -11.90 -14.43 5.30
CA THR A 4 -12.28 -13.82 4.00
C THR A 4 -13.01 -14.73 3.00
N VAL A 5 -13.43 -15.96 3.34
CA VAL A 5 -14.18 -16.80 2.38
C VAL A 5 -15.71 -16.60 2.48
N ASP A 6 -16.26 -16.30 3.67
CA ASP A 6 -17.71 -16.19 3.86
C ASP A 6 -18.33 -14.89 3.29
N SER A 7 -17.53 -13.82 3.18
CA SER A 7 -18.01 -12.54 2.64
C SER A 7 -18.34 -12.62 1.14
N ILE A 8 -17.65 -13.51 0.40
CA ILE A 8 -17.83 -13.68 -1.05
C ILE A 8 -19.13 -14.44 -1.36
N LYS A 9 -19.51 -15.41 -0.52
CA LYS A 9 -20.77 -16.15 -0.70
C LYS A 9 -22.00 -15.26 -0.48
N HIS A 10 -21.95 -14.38 0.52
CA HIS A 10 -23.07 -13.47 0.79
C HIS A 10 -23.24 -12.41 -0.31
N LEU A 11 -22.16 -12.05 -1.01
CA LEU A 11 -22.22 -11.20 -2.19
C LEU A 11 -22.92 -11.93 -3.35
N SER A 12 -22.56 -13.19 -3.62
CA SER A 12 -23.14 -14.03 -4.69
C SER A 12 -24.67 -14.18 -4.59
N GLU A 13 -25.21 -14.37 -3.38
CA GLU A 13 -26.66 -14.51 -3.16
C GLU A 13 -27.42 -13.20 -3.44
N LYS A 14 -26.85 -12.06 -3.01
CA LYS A 14 -27.43 -10.74 -3.31
C LYS A 14 -27.42 -10.43 -4.80
N TRP A 15 -26.40 -10.89 -5.53
CA TRP A 15 -26.33 -10.74 -6.98
C TRP A 15 -27.42 -11.55 -7.70
N GLN A 16 -27.70 -12.79 -7.30
CA GLN A 16 -28.78 -13.58 -7.93
C GLN A 16 -30.18 -12.98 -7.71
N MET A 17 -30.43 -12.39 -6.53
CA MET A 17 -31.67 -11.67 -6.24
C MET A 17 -31.89 -10.43 -7.11
N ILE A 18 -30.81 -9.73 -7.47
CA ILE A 18 -30.86 -8.54 -8.33
C ILE A 18 -31.09 -8.95 -9.79
N PHE A 19 -30.39 -9.98 -10.29
CA PHE A 19 -30.61 -10.49 -11.65
C PHE A 19 -32.04 -11.04 -11.86
N GLY A 20 -32.62 -11.70 -10.86
CA GLY A 20 -34.01 -12.17 -10.91
C GLY A 20 -35.04 -11.03 -11.03
N LYS A 21 -34.84 -9.93 -10.29
CA LYS A 21 -35.73 -8.75 -10.36
C LYS A 21 -35.62 -8.01 -11.71
N ILE A 22 -34.43 -7.95 -12.29
CA ILE A 22 -34.20 -7.32 -13.61
C ILE A 22 -34.83 -8.17 -14.73
N ALA A 23 -34.71 -9.50 -14.67
CA ALA A 23 -35.35 -10.40 -15.64
C ALA A 23 -36.88 -10.32 -15.58
N SER A 24 -37.48 -10.22 -14.38
CA SER A 24 -38.92 -10.06 -14.22
C SER A 24 -39.44 -8.70 -14.69
N ALA A 25 -38.66 -7.62 -14.56
CA ALA A 25 -39.02 -6.31 -15.08
C ALA A 25 -38.99 -6.27 -16.63
N CYS A 26 -38.04 -6.97 -17.25
CA CYS A 26 -37.99 -7.13 -18.71
C CYS A 26 -39.16 -7.95 -19.27
N TYR A 27 -39.65 -8.96 -18.53
CA TYR A 27 -40.79 -9.78 -18.98
C TYR A 27 -42.13 -9.02 -18.92
N LEU A 28 -42.27 -8.07 -17.99
CA LEU A 28 -43.48 -7.24 -17.83
C LEU A 28 -43.61 -6.12 -18.88
N GLN A 29 -42.52 -5.72 -19.54
CA GLN A 29 -42.57 -4.65 -20.55
C GLN A 29 -43.02 -5.13 -21.94
N LYS A 30 -43.17 -6.44 -22.16
CA LYS A 30 -43.56 -7.03 -23.45
C LYS A 30 -45.08 -7.18 -23.66
N LYS A 31 -45.91 -6.67 -22.74
CA LYS A 31 -47.37 -6.84 -22.76
C LYS A 31 -48.13 -5.52 -22.59
N LEU A 32 -47.92 -4.58 -23.52
CA LEU A 32 -48.84 -3.45 -23.71
C LEU A 32 -49.37 -3.48 -25.14
N PRO A 33 -50.68 -3.76 -25.35
CA PRO A 33 -51.27 -3.74 -26.68
C PRO A 33 -51.64 -2.30 -27.08
N GLY A 34 -50.99 -1.80 -28.13
CA GLY A 34 -51.58 -0.89 -29.12
C GLY A 34 -51.70 0.61 -28.80
N ARG A 35 -51.36 1.42 -29.84
CA ARG A 35 -51.56 2.87 -30.08
C ARG A 35 -50.58 3.83 -29.38
N LYS A 36 -50.01 4.85 -30.04
CA LYS A 36 -50.16 5.40 -31.40
C LYS A 36 -48.79 5.84 -31.92
N GLU A 37 -48.65 5.74 -33.23
CA GLU A 37 -47.64 6.40 -34.03
C GLU A 37 -47.88 7.92 -33.98
N ASP A 38 -46.90 8.69 -33.49
CA ASP A 38 -46.82 10.13 -33.72
C ASP A 38 -45.42 10.59 -34.13
N SER A 39 -45.45 11.44 -35.14
CA SER A 39 -44.35 11.94 -35.95
C SER A 39 -43.62 13.09 -35.26
N SER A 40 -42.49 12.81 -34.59
CA SER A 40 -41.41 13.80 -34.33
C SER A 40 -40.17 13.09 -33.80
N GLY A 41 -39.46 12.43 -34.73
CA GLY A 41 -38.31 11.57 -34.46
C GLY A 41 -37.02 12.30 -34.08
N ARG A 42 -36.90 12.71 -32.82
CA ARG A 42 -35.57 13.12 -32.29
C ARG A 42 -35.29 12.85 -30.80
N LEU A 43 -36.24 12.29 -30.04
CA LEU A 43 -36.05 12.05 -28.61
C LEU A 43 -35.79 10.58 -28.23
N PHE A 44 -36.18 9.62 -29.07
CA PHE A 44 -36.12 8.19 -28.73
C PHE A 44 -34.71 7.57 -28.76
N LEU A 45 -33.76 8.21 -29.45
CA LEU A 45 -32.37 7.71 -29.55
C LEU A 45 -31.41 8.29 -28.50
N VAL A 46 -31.80 9.36 -27.81
CA VAL A 46 -30.90 10.08 -26.88
C VAL A 46 -30.81 9.37 -25.53
N ILE A 47 -31.93 8.82 -25.07
CA ILE A 47 -32.07 8.18 -23.76
C ILE A 47 -31.21 6.91 -23.62
N PRO A 48 -31.17 5.96 -24.58
CA PRO A 48 -30.31 4.77 -24.44
C PRO A 48 -28.81 5.10 -24.51
N VAL A 49 -28.42 6.11 -25.29
CA VAL A 49 -27.00 6.52 -25.43
C VAL A 49 -26.48 7.14 -24.13
N ILE A 50 -27.26 7.99 -23.46
CA ILE A 50 -26.88 8.59 -22.17
C ILE A 50 -26.76 7.54 -21.07
N VAL A 51 -27.67 6.56 -21.04
CA VAL A 51 -27.61 5.46 -20.06
C VAL A 51 -26.38 4.58 -20.30
N VAL A 52 -26.07 4.24 -21.55
CA VAL A 52 -24.87 3.46 -21.89
C VAL A 52 -23.60 4.25 -21.57
N LEU A 53 -23.55 5.55 -21.88
CA LEU A 53 -22.40 6.40 -21.56
C LEU A 53 -22.20 6.54 -20.04
N GLY A 54 -23.29 6.68 -19.28
CA GLY A 54 -23.26 6.72 -17.81
C GLY A 54 -22.82 5.40 -17.18
N VAL A 55 -23.22 4.26 -17.77
CA VAL A 55 -22.79 2.92 -17.33
C VAL A 55 -21.32 2.66 -17.68
N VAL A 56 -20.85 3.09 -18.85
CA VAL A 56 -19.44 2.98 -19.25
C VAL A 56 -18.54 3.88 -18.39
N LEU A 57 -19.00 5.09 -18.01
CA LEU A 57 -18.26 5.98 -17.11
C LEU A 57 -18.21 5.47 -15.66
N THR A 58 -19.23 4.76 -15.20
CA THR A 58 -19.25 4.17 -13.85
C THR A 58 -18.49 2.83 -13.76
N LEU A 59 -18.31 2.13 -14.88
CA LEU A 59 -17.51 0.90 -14.96
C LEU A 59 -16.05 1.13 -15.39
N GLY A 60 -15.73 2.27 -16.00
CA GLY A 60 -14.41 2.60 -16.56
C GLY A 60 -13.38 3.19 -15.59
N GLY A 61 -13.65 3.16 -14.28
CA GLY A 61 -12.72 3.63 -13.25
C GLY A 61 -11.57 2.66 -13.01
N ALA A 62 -10.75 2.38 -14.04
CA ALA A 62 -9.48 1.69 -13.89
C ALA A 62 -8.52 2.62 -13.13
N ARG A 63 -8.56 2.56 -11.79
CA ARG A 63 -7.46 3.02 -10.94
C ARG A 63 -6.26 2.14 -11.26
N GLY A 64 -5.46 2.56 -12.22
CA GLY A 64 -4.10 2.09 -12.41
C GLY A 64 -3.26 2.50 -11.21
N GLY A 65 -3.32 1.73 -10.13
CA GLY A 65 -2.23 1.72 -9.16
C GLY A 65 -1.01 1.20 -9.89
N ARG A 66 -0.03 2.07 -10.13
CA ARG A 66 1.30 1.64 -10.58
C ARG A 66 1.77 0.61 -9.56
N ALA A 67 2.02 -0.62 -10.00
CA ALA A 67 2.79 -1.57 -9.22
C ALA A 67 4.18 -0.95 -9.06
N GLU A 68 4.45 -0.42 -7.89
CA GLU A 68 5.72 0.23 -7.56
C GLU A 68 6.78 -0.88 -7.45
N GLU A 69 7.76 -0.84 -8.35
CA GLU A 69 8.87 -1.78 -8.38
C GLU A 69 9.72 -1.56 -7.12
N VAL A 70 9.74 -2.56 -6.23
CA VAL A 70 10.47 -2.49 -4.97
C VAL A 70 11.96 -2.43 -5.27
N SER A 71 12.62 -1.35 -4.86
CA SER A 71 14.04 -1.17 -5.11
C SER A 71 14.86 -2.21 -4.32
N VAL A 72 16.02 -2.62 -4.85
CA VAL A 72 16.93 -3.59 -4.20
C VAL A 72 17.38 -3.10 -2.80
N PHE A 73 17.30 -1.80 -2.55
CA PHE A 73 17.71 -1.17 -1.29
C PHE A 73 16.62 -1.19 -0.22
N GLU A 74 15.38 -1.47 -0.59
CA GLU A 74 14.22 -1.53 0.29
C GLU A 74 13.91 -2.96 0.72
N ASP A 75 13.48 -3.11 1.96
CA ASP A 75 12.89 -4.34 2.45
C ASP A 75 11.43 -4.42 1.94
N PRO A 76 10.99 -5.53 1.35
CA PRO A 76 9.61 -5.72 0.89
C PRO A 76 8.54 -5.60 1.99
N ARG A 77 8.93 -5.66 3.26
CA ARG A 77 8.01 -5.56 4.40
C ARG A 77 7.43 -4.15 4.51
N GLU A 78 6.13 -4.06 4.71
CA GLU A 78 5.46 -2.79 5.03
C GLU A 78 5.96 -2.22 6.37
N PRO A 79 6.10 -0.89 6.47
CA PRO A 79 6.51 -0.25 7.71
C PRO A 79 5.47 -0.46 8.81
N ARG A 80 5.95 -0.79 10.02
CA ARG A 80 5.11 -1.13 11.17
C ARG A 80 5.30 -0.12 12.29
N ILE A 81 4.24 0.11 13.04
CA ILE A 81 4.27 0.89 14.28
C ILE A 81 5.04 0.08 15.33
N ARG A 82 6.17 0.56 15.82
CA ARG A 82 6.93 -0.06 16.92
C ARG A 82 6.76 0.72 18.23
N ASN A 83 6.69 2.04 18.12
CA ASN A 83 6.65 2.96 19.26
C ASN A 83 5.40 3.85 19.23
N LYS A 84 5.02 4.41 20.39
CA LYS A 84 3.93 5.40 20.50
C LYS A 84 4.16 6.63 19.61
N ILE A 85 5.41 7.00 19.38
CA ILE A 85 5.78 8.12 18.50
C ILE A 85 5.37 7.81 17.06
N ASP A 86 5.56 6.55 16.62
CA ASP A 86 5.21 6.12 15.28
C ASP A 86 3.70 6.27 15.04
N GLU A 87 2.86 6.01 16.05
CA GLU A 87 1.40 6.20 15.93
C GLU A 87 1.05 7.64 15.51
N PHE A 88 1.68 8.64 16.13
CA PHE A 88 1.47 10.05 15.77
C PHE A 88 2.01 10.38 14.37
N VAL A 89 3.17 9.81 14.00
CA VAL A 89 3.78 10.01 12.67
C VAL A 89 2.89 9.42 11.58
N PHE A 90 2.46 8.16 11.71
CA PHE A 90 1.59 7.50 10.73
C PHE A 90 0.22 8.17 10.65
N ALA A 91 -0.34 8.64 11.77
CA ALA A 91 -1.58 9.42 11.77
C ALA A 91 -1.43 10.69 10.93
N LYS A 92 -0.31 11.42 11.09
CA LYS A 92 -0.08 12.64 10.32
C LYS A 92 0.20 12.38 8.84
N LEU A 93 0.97 11.34 8.52
CA LEU A 93 1.21 10.91 7.14
C LEU A 93 -0.09 10.55 6.42
N LYS A 94 -1.00 9.85 7.13
CA LYS A 94 -2.32 9.50 6.61
C LYS A 94 -3.20 10.72 6.37
N GLU A 95 -3.18 11.72 7.25
CA GLU A 95 -3.90 12.98 7.07
C GLU A 95 -3.41 13.75 5.83
N LEU A 96 -2.09 13.73 5.60
CA LEU A 96 -1.46 14.37 4.44
C LEU A 96 -1.57 13.55 3.14
N GLY A 97 -2.10 12.32 3.19
CA GLY A 97 -2.18 11.42 2.05
C GLY A 97 -0.81 10.95 1.53
N ILE A 98 0.22 11.01 2.38
CA ILE A 98 1.59 10.59 2.04
C ILE A 98 1.76 9.12 2.42
N GLN A 99 2.25 8.31 1.49
CA GLN A 99 2.59 6.92 1.79
C GLN A 99 3.90 6.85 2.58
N PRO A 100 3.96 6.06 3.66
CA PRO A 100 5.18 5.90 4.44
C PRO A 100 6.26 5.18 3.61
N ALA A 101 7.51 5.59 3.80
CA ALA A 101 8.64 4.95 3.15
C ALA A 101 8.85 3.52 3.67
N ARG A 102 9.27 2.62 2.77
CA ARG A 102 9.60 1.24 3.13
C ARG A 102 10.88 1.19 3.98
N PRO A 103 10.97 0.21 4.90
CA PRO A 103 12.20 -0.02 5.66
C PRO A 103 13.36 -0.36 4.72
N CYS A 104 14.58 -0.05 5.13
CA CYS A 104 15.78 -0.41 4.37
C CYS A 104 16.10 -1.91 4.48
N SER A 105 16.71 -2.43 3.41
CA SER A 105 17.30 -3.77 3.35
C SER A 105 18.45 -3.92 4.35
N ASP A 106 18.73 -5.16 4.76
CA ASP A 106 19.76 -5.45 5.77
C ASP A 106 21.17 -5.02 5.32
N ALA A 107 21.50 -5.14 4.03
CA ALA A 107 22.79 -4.73 3.48
C ALA A 107 22.98 -3.19 3.52
N VAL A 108 21.90 -2.43 3.31
CA VAL A 108 21.94 -0.97 3.43
C VAL A 108 22.00 -0.56 4.90
N PHE A 109 21.24 -1.24 5.75
CA PHE A 109 21.19 -0.98 7.18
C PHE A 109 22.58 -1.09 7.83
N ILE A 110 23.31 -2.18 7.59
CA ILE A 110 24.63 -2.40 8.23
C ILE A 110 25.65 -1.34 7.82
N ARG A 111 25.68 -0.96 6.55
CA ARG A 111 26.58 0.10 6.09
C ARG A 111 26.23 1.45 6.70
N ARG A 112 24.92 1.75 6.78
CA ARG A 112 24.44 3.03 7.29
C ARG A 112 24.68 3.18 8.78
N ILE A 113 24.42 2.13 9.57
CA ILE A 113 24.58 2.21 11.03
C ILE A 113 26.04 2.39 11.44
N TYR A 114 26.99 1.76 10.74
CA TYR A 114 28.42 1.93 11.00
C TYR A 114 28.88 3.36 10.69
N LEU A 115 28.45 3.92 9.56
CA LEU A 115 28.76 5.30 9.20
C LEU A 115 28.11 6.31 10.15
N ASP A 116 26.84 6.09 10.53
CA ASP A 116 26.09 7.01 11.38
C ASP A 116 26.57 6.97 12.85
N LEU A 117 26.97 5.80 13.37
CA LEU A 117 27.38 5.66 14.77
C LEU A 117 28.86 5.88 15.02
N ILE A 118 29.74 5.30 14.19
CA ILE A 118 31.19 5.30 14.44
C ILE A 118 31.99 5.98 13.32
N GLY A 119 31.34 6.43 12.24
CA GLY A 119 32.00 7.15 11.15
C GLY A 119 32.94 6.30 10.29
N THR A 120 32.92 4.98 10.43
CA THR A 120 33.77 4.05 9.66
C THR A 120 32.91 3.08 8.84
N LEU A 121 33.51 2.44 7.84
CA LEU A 121 32.85 1.39 7.08
C LEU A 121 32.99 0.05 7.81
N PRO A 122 31.96 -0.82 7.75
CA PRO A 122 32.07 -2.17 8.32
C PRO A 122 33.08 -3.00 7.52
N THR A 123 33.73 -3.93 8.20
CA THR A 123 34.59 -4.92 7.55
C THR A 123 33.77 -5.98 6.81
N GLU A 124 34.40 -6.69 5.88
CA GLU A 124 33.72 -7.71 5.10
C GLU A 124 33.18 -8.85 5.97
N ASP A 125 33.94 -9.27 6.99
CA ASP A 125 33.56 -10.34 7.90
C ASP A 125 32.35 -9.94 8.77
N GLU A 126 32.34 -8.72 9.31
CA GLU A 126 31.20 -8.17 10.08
C GLU A 126 29.91 -8.12 9.23
N VAL A 127 30.02 -7.76 7.95
CA VAL A 127 28.87 -7.74 7.04
C VAL A 127 28.38 -9.16 6.77
N ARG A 128 29.28 -10.11 6.50
CA ARG A 128 28.91 -11.52 6.25
C ARG A 128 28.25 -12.14 7.47
N GLU A 129 28.78 -11.89 8.66
CA GLU A 129 28.20 -12.37 9.92
C GLU A 129 26.78 -11.81 10.14
N PHE A 130 26.59 -10.50 9.94
CA PHE A 130 25.28 -9.87 10.08
C PHE A 130 24.23 -10.35 9.07
N LEU A 131 24.66 -10.60 7.83
CA LEU A 131 23.77 -11.11 6.78
C LEU A 131 23.44 -12.59 6.97
N ALA A 132 24.35 -13.38 7.56
CA ALA A 132 24.12 -14.77 7.91
C ALA A 132 23.18 -14.94 9.12
N ASP A 133 23.16 -13.95 10.03
CA ASP A 133 22.26 -13.96 11.18
C ASP A 133 20.79 -13.71 10.78
N SER A 134 19.92 -14.65 11.11
CA SER A 134 18.47 -14.59 10.87
C SER A 134 17.66 -14.26 12.13
N SER A 135 18.32 -13.88 13.22
CA SER A 135 17.65 -13.58 14.49
C SER A 135 16.75 -12.33 14.36
N PRO A 136 15.59 -12.30 15.06
CA PRO A 136 14.69 -11.15 15.03
C PRO A 136 15.36 -9.88 15.60
N ASP A 137 16.26 -10.02 16.57
CA ASP A 137 16.86 -8.91 17.32
C ASP A 137 18.25 -8.52 16.79
N LYS A 138 18.67 -9.03 15.63
CA LYS A 138 20.04 -8.83 15.12
C LYS A 138 20.40 -7.36 14.94
N ARG A 139 19.43 -6.52 14.55
CA ARG A 139 19.63 -5.08 14.36
C ARG A 139 19.94 -4.38 15.67
N GLU A 140 19.22 -4.73 16.74
CA GLU A 140 19.42 -4.16 18.08
C GLU A 140 20.77 -4.59 18.67
N ARG A 141 21.14 -5.86 18.49
CA ARG A 141 22.44 -6.36 18.97
C ARG A 141 23.64 -5.67 18.32
N VAL A 142 23.59 -5.44 17.00
CA VAL A 142 24.65 -4.71 16.31
C VAL A 142 24.75 -3.28 16.84
N ILE A 143 23.62 -2.59 16.99
CA ILE A 143 23.60 -1.23 17.55
C ILE A 143 24.26 -1.20 18.94
N GLU A 144 23.87 -2.14 19.82
CA GLU A 144 24.44 -2.23 21.17
C GLU A 144 25.96 -2.48 21.13
N SER A 145 26.42 -3.39 20.27
CA SER A 145 27.85 -3.67 20.12
C SER A 145 28.64 -2.43 19.65
N LEU A 146 28.06 -1.61 18.78
CA LEU A 146 28.68 -0.40 18.26
C LEU A 146 28.78 0.70 19.32
N PHE A 147 27.81 0.79 20.24
CA PHE A 147 27.88 1.74 21.36
C PHE A 147 29.01 1.44 22.35
N HIS A 148 29.42 0.18 22.47
CA HIS A 148 30.52 -0.22 23.36
C HIS A 148 31.92 -0.04 22.75
N ARG A 149 32.01 0.28 21.45
CA ARG A 149 33.28 0.56 20.77
C ARG A 149 33.81 1.94 21.18
N ARG A 150 35.14 2.07 21.31
CA ARG A 150 35.76 3.36 21.69
C ARG A 150 35.58 4.42 20.61
N GLU A 151 35.58 3.98 19.36
CA GLU A 151 35.42 4.78 18.16
C GLU A 151 34.12 5.60 18.17
N PHE A 152 33.07 5.11 18.85
CA PHE A 152 31.82 5.84 19.01
C PHE A 152 32.02 7.18 19.74
N ALA A 153 32.70 7.15 20.89
CA ALA A 153 32.93 8.36 21.68
C ALA A 153 33.83 9.35 20.91
N ASP A 154 34.90 8.85 20.31
CA ASP A 154 35.84 9.67 19.54
C ASP A 154 35.14 10.35 18.35
N PHE A 155 34.34 9.60 17.58
CA PHE A 155 33.61 10.12 16.43
C PHE A 155 32.62 11.22 16.82
N TRP A 156 31.81 10.98 17.87
CA TRP A 156 30.81 11.96 18.29
C TRP A 156 31.42 13.17 18.98
N THR A 157 32.51 13.03 19.74
CA THR A 157 33.22 14.19 20.30
C THR A 157 33.74 15.10 19.20
N LEU A 158 34.34 14.55 18.13
CA LEU A 158 34.77 15.35 16.98
C LEU A 158 33.58 15.95 16.24
N ARG A 159 32.51 15.18 16.02
CA ARG A 159 31.32 15.64 15.29
C ARG A 159 30.63 16.79 16.01
N TRP A 160 30.46 16.71 17.32
CA TRP A 160 29.88 17.79 18.12
C TRP A 160 30.83 18.97 18.28
N GLY A 161 32.14 18.73 18.38
CA GLY A 161 33.14 19.79 18.43
C GLY A 161 33.23 20.64 17.16
N ASP A 162 32.81 20.12 16.01
CA ASP A 162 32.71 20.87 14.74
C ASP A 162 31.41 21.68 14.64
N VAL A 163 30.33 21.19 15.26
CA VAL A 163 28.99 21.82 15.19
C VAL A 163 28.84 22.97 16.20
N LEU A 164 29.56 22.92 17.32
CA LEU A 164 29.49 23.87 18.43
C LEU A 164 30.56 24.98 18.32
#